data_AF-A0A1H5MAY8-F1
#
_entry.id   AF-A0A1H5MAY8-F1
#
_cell.length_a   1.000
_cell.length_b   1.000
_cell.length_c   1.000
_cell.angle_alpha   90.00
_cell.angle_beta   90.00
_cell.angle_gamma   90.00
#
_symmetry.space_group_name_H-M   'P 1'
#
loop_
_entity.id
_entity.type
_entity.pdbx_description
1 polymer ?
#
loop_
_entity_poly.entity_id
_entity_poly.type
_entity_poly.pdbx_seq_one_letter_code
_entity_poly.pdbx_strand_id
1 'polypeptide(L)'
;MRNLYSMNRSQDEIRAIVAAMRDETGNQPRLPGIFPDYLAPIVRTGPDGARELVKARWGMPGPPQFGGHPITNIRNVNSAHWRGWLGPRNRCAVPWTSFCEYADTKPNKTPTWFSLSPDRPLAFFAGLWTTWHGKRGTKANPVEGEHTLYGFLTTDANAEVGRDTRRA
;
A
#
# COMPACT_ATOMS: atom_id res chain seq x y z
N MET A 1 -3.96 5.63 -11.69
CA MET A 1 -3.09 4.96 -10.72
C MET A 1 -1.96 4.20 -11.36
N ARG A 2 -0.87 4.92 -11.62
CA ARG A 2 0.45 4.30 -11.50
C ARG A 2 0.78 4.17 -10.01
N ASN A 3 1.51 3.13 -9.65
CA ASN A 3 1.72 2.72 -8.27
C ASN A 3 2.97 3.38 -7.68
N LEU A 4 2.84 4.54 -7.05
CA LEU A 4 3.95 5.16 -6.32
C LEU A 4 3.43 6.03 -5.18
N TYR A 5 3.99 5.85 -3.99
CA TYR A 5 3.76 6.74 -2.85
C TYR A 5 5.02 6.88 -2.01
N SER A 6 5.01 7.79 -1.02
CA SER A 6 6.13 8.02 -0.10
C SER A 6 5.68 7.98 1.35
N MET A 7 6.61 7.64 2.24
CA MET A 7 6.46 7.69 3.69
C MET A 7 7.75 8.27 4.27
N ASN A 8 7.72 9.54 4.67
CA ASN A 8 8.91 10.29 5.09
C ASN A 8 8.92 10.68 6.57
N ARG A 9 8.00 10.10 7.36
CA ARG A 9 7.79 10.33 8.80
C ARG A 9 8.46 9.25 9.63
N SER A 10 8.73 9.52 10.91
CA SER A 10 9.38 8.54 11.79
C SER A 10 8.42 7.43 12.21
N GLN A 11 8.96 6.30 12.69
CA GLN A 11 8.16 5.25 13.32
C GLN A 11 7.39 5.77 14.53
N ASP A 12 8.02 6.62 15.34
CA ASP A 12 7.40 7.20 16.52
C ASP A 12 6.19 8.07 16.16
N GLU A 13 6.26 8.86 15.08
CA GLU A 13 5.11 9.61 14.57
C GLU A 13 3.97 8.68 14.14
N ILE A 14 4.29 7.56 13.48
CA ILE A 14 3.28 6.56 13.09
C ILE A 14 2.65 5.95 14.34
N ARG A 15 3.47 5.48 15.28
CA ARG A 15 3.02 4.82 16.51
C ARG A 15 2.18 5.74 17.38
N ALA A 16 2.53 7.01 17.48
CA ALA A 16 1.78 8.01 18.25
C ALA A 16 0.36 8.18 17.71
N ILE A 17 0.18 8.27 16.38
CA ILE A 17 -1.15 8.46 15.78
C ILE A 17 -2.00 7.20 15.87
N VAL A 18 -1.41 6.03 15.59
CA VAL A 18 -2.17 4.78 15.54
C VAL A 18 -2.19 4.02 16.87
N ALA A 19 -1.56 4.55 17.92
CA ALA A 19 -1.37 3.90 19.21
C ALA A 19 -1.00 2.40 19.06
N ALA A 20 0.04 2.14 18.25
CA ALA A 20 0.58 0.81 18.03
C ALA A 20 1.44 0.39 19.22
N MET A 21 1.11 -0.76 19.80
CA MET A 21 1.72 -1.28 21.02
C MET A 21 2.98 -2.10 20.72
N ARG A 22 3.12 -2.60 19.49
CA ARG A 22 4.30 -3.33 19.02
C ARG A 22 4.84 -2.72 17.73
N ASP A 23 6.16 -2.68 17.62
CA ASP A 23 6.87 -2.26 16.43
C ASP A 23 7.89 -3.33 16.03
N GLU A 24 7.64 -3.98 14.90
CA GLU A 24 8.49 -5.03 14.34
C GLU A 24 9.24 -4.54 13.09
N THR A 25 9.21 -3.24 12.80
CA THR A 25 9.81 -2.70 11.57
C THR A 25 11.33 -2.50 11.65
N GLY A 26 11.92 -2.61 12.85
CA GLY A 26 13.36 -2.45 13.08
C GLY A 26 13.79 -0.99 12.95
N ASN A 27 14.90 -0.70 12.25
CA ASN A 27 15.20 0.67 11.82
C ASN A 27 14.46 0.95 10.50
N GLN A 28 13.50 1.88 10.52
CA GLN A 28 12.73 2.26 9.33
C GLN A 28 13.34 3.53 8.72
N PRO A 29 14.00 3.42 7.55
CA PRO A 29 14.46 4.60 6.85
C PRO A 29 13.27 5.40 6.30
N ARG A 30 13.53 6.67 5.99
CA ARG A 30 12.63 7.46 5.16
C ARG A 30 12.48 6.76 3.80
N LEU A 31 11.24 6.64 3.33
CA LEU A 31 10.89 6.00 2.07
C LEU A 31 10.38 7.06 1.09
N PRO A 32 11.26 7.75 0.34
CA PRO A 32 10.86 8.79 -0.61
C PRO A 32 10.08 8.24 -1.82
N GLY A 33 10.18 6.93 -2.08
CA GLY A 33 9.41 6.24 -3.10
C GLY A 33 9.23 4.77 -2.74
N ILE A 34 7.97 4.33 -2.71
CA ILE A 34 7.54 2.96 -2.47
C ILE A 34 6.86 2.49 -3.76
N PHE A 35 7.43 1.47 -4.38
CA PHE A 35 6.97 0.89 -5.65
C PHE A 35 6.31 -0.47 -5.40
N PRO A 36 5.54 -1.01 -6.38
CA PRO A 36 5.04 -2.38 -6.30
C PRO A 36 6.13 -3.37 -5.93
N ASP A 37 5.76 -4.39 -5.16
CA ASP A 37 6.67 -5.42 -4.64
C ASP A 37 7.68 -4.95 -3.58
N TYR A 38 7.71 -3.65 -3.22
CA TYR A 38 8.57 -3.17 -2.12
C TYR A 38 7.97 -3.51 -0.76
N LEU A 39 8.85 -3.67 0.24
CA LEU A 39 8.47 -3.71 1.65
C LEU A 39 8.21 -2.30 2.16
N ALA A 40 7.07 -2.12 2.84
CA ALA A 40 6.68 -0.85 3.46
C ALA A 40 5.99 -1.11 4.80
N PRO A 41 6.01 -0.15 5.74
CA PRO A 41 5.31 -0.30 7.01
C PRO A 41 3.79 -0.32 6.79
N ILE A 42 3.09 -1.18 7.52
CA ILE A 42 1.65 -1.17 7.68
C ILE A 42 1.30 -1.32 9.16
N VAL A 43 0.18 -0.76 9.58
CA VAL A 43 -0.39 -1.00 10.91
C VAL A 43 -1.48 -2.03 10.78
N ARG A 44 -1.35 -3.17 11.44
CA ARG A 44 -2.37 -4.23 11.47
C ARG A 44 -2.74 -4.60 12.90
N THR A 45 -3.78 -5.41 13.05
CA THR A 45 -4.12 -6.03 14.34
C THR A 45 -3.50 -7.41 14.39
N GLY A 46 -2.65 -7.65 15.38
CA GLY A 46 -2.02 -8.94 15.63
C GLY A 46 -3.01 -9.99 16.17
N PRO A 47 -2.59 -11.26 16.30
CA PRO A 47 -3.47 -12.35 16.75
C PRO A 47 -4.05 -12.19 18.16
N ASP A 48 -3.38 -11.44 19.02
CA ASP A 48 -3.78 -11.09 20.39
C ASP A 48 -4.67 -9.84 20.47
N GLY A 49 -5.04 -9.25 19.32
CA GLY A 49 -5.84 -8.03 19.25
C GLY A 49 -5.05 -6.73 19.41
N ALA A 50 -3.74 -6.77 19.67
CA ALA A 50 -2.93 -5.57 19.77
C ALA A 50 -2.54 -5.02 18.38
N ARG A 51 -2.52 -3.70 18.25
CA ARG A 51 -2.02 -3.02 17.04
C ARG A 51 -0.51 -3.15 16.95
N GLU A 52 -0.03 -3.56 15.78
CA GLU A 52 1.40 -3.72 15.48
C GLU A 52 1.78 -3.02 14.18
N LEU A 53 2.94 -2.38 14.19
CA LEU A 53 3.60 -1.81 13.02
C LEU A 53 4.56 -2.87 12.45
N VAL A 54 4.30 -3.33 11.23
CA VAL A 54 5.08 -4.42 10.59
C VAL A 54 5.45 -4.06 9.16
N LYS A 55 6.50 -4.68 8.61
CA LYS A 55 6.82 -4.56 7.18
C LYS A 55 6.02 -5.58 6.38
N ALA A 56 5.34 -5.10 5.34
CA ALA A 56 4.59 -5.93 4.40
C ALA A 56 4.95 -5.57 2.96
N ARG A 57 4.81 -6.52 2.03
CA ARG A 57 5.14 -6.37 0.62
C ARG A 57 3.93 -5.86 -0.17
N TRP A 58 4.11 -4.83 -0.99
CA TRP A 58 3.01 -4.20 -1.72
C TRP A 58 2.58 -5.01 -2.95
N GLY A 59 1.46 -5.70 -2.85
CA GLY A 59 0.88 -6.53 -3.90
C GLY A 59 0.14 -7.74 -3.33
N MET A 60 -1.17 -7.60 -3.14
CA MET A 60 -2.05 -8.71 -2.76
C MET A 60 -2.09 -9.78 -3.87
N PRO A 61 -2.40 -11.04 -3.54
CA PRO A 61 -2.56 -12.08 -4.56
C PRO A 61 -3.65 -11.70 -5.57
N GLY A 62 -3.35 -11.82 -6.86
CA GLY A 62 -4.35 -11.68 -7.92
C GLY A 62 -5.19 -12.94 -8.12
N PRO A 63 -6.33 -12.87 -8.83
CA PRO A 63 -7.13 -14.05 -9.14
C PRO A 63 -6.34 -15.03 -10.01
N PRO A 64 -6.23 -16.32 -9.62
CA PRO A 64 -5.45 -17.31 -10.36
C PRO A 64 -5.89 -17.46 -11.82
N GLN A 65 -7.20 -17.37 -12.09
CA GLN A 65 -7.77 -17.46 -13.44
C GLN A 65 -7.33 -16.33 -14.38
N PHE A 66 -6.74 -15.26 -13.85
CA PHE A 66 -6.17 -14.14 -14.63
C PHE A 66 -4.64 -14.05 -14.46
N GLY A 67 -3.97 -15.17 -14.16
CA GLY A 67 -2.51 -15.25 -14.05
C GLY A 67 -1.95 -14.89 -12.67
N GLY A 68 -2.79 -14.55 -11.69
CA GLY A 68 -2.36 -14.37 -10.30
C GLY A 68 -1.42 -13.17 -10.07
N HIS A 69 -1.38 -12.21 -11.00
CA HIS A 69 -0.50 -11.05 -10.89
C HIS A 69 -0.76 -10.24 -9.61
N PRO A 70 0.28 -9.72 -8.92
CA PRO A 70 0.08 -8.94 -7.71
C PRO A 70 -0.79 -7.70 -7.92
N ILE A 71 -1.71 -7.45 -6.99
CA ILE A 71 -2.65 -6.33 -7.02
C ILE A 71 -2.32 -5.34 -5.90
N THR A 72 -1.93 -4.14 -6.28
CA THR A 72 -1.60 -3.04 -5.36
C THR A 72 -2.81 -2.22 -4.93
N ASN A 73 -3.75 -2.00 -5.86
CA ASN A 73 -4.94 -1.17 -5.70
C ASN A 73 -6.21 -2.01 -5.83
N ILE A 74 -7.07 -1.94 -4.82
CA ILE A 74 -8.28 -2.75 -4.71
C ILE A 74 -9.48 -1.83 -4.96
N ARG A 75 -10.07 -1.92 -6.15
CA ARG A 75 -11.18 -1.06 -6.57
C ARG A 75 -12.55 -1.70 -6.36
N ASN A 76 -12.74 -2.90 -6.92
CA ASN A 76 -14.00 -3.62 -6.84
C ASN A 76 -14.01 -4.60 -5.65
N VAL A 77 -14.36 -4.10 -4.47
CA VAL A 77 -14.48 -4.93 -3.25
C VAL A 77 -15.62 -5.95 -3.30
N ASN A 78 -16.58 -5.81 -4.22
CA ASN A 78 -17.68 -6.77 -4.40
C ASN A 78 -17.26 -8.03 -5.17
N SER A 79 -16.08 -8.04 -5.77
CA SER A 79 -15.54 -9.24 -6.43
C SER A 79 -15.38 -10.38 -5.42
N ALA A 80 -15.83 -11.58 -5.81
CA ALA A 80 -15.71 -12.79 -5.00
C ALA A 80 -14.26 -13.09 -4.58
N HIS A 81 -13.29 -12.65 -5.37
CA HIS A 81 -11.85 -12.78 -5.09
C HIS A 81 -11.46 -12.21 -3.71
N TRP A 82 -12.05 -11.07 -3.31
CA TRP A 82 -11.65 -10.38 -2.08
C TRP A 82 -12.33 -10.92 -0.83
N ARG A 83 -13.39 -11.73 -0.97
CA ARG A 83 -14.29 -12.11 0.14
C ARG A 83 -13.54 -12.69 1.36
N GLY A 84 -12.48 -13.47 1.12
CA GLY A 84 -11.65 -14.06 2.18
C GLY A 84 -10.84 -13.05 3.01
N TRP A 85 -10.69 -11.80 2.53
CA TRP A 85 -9.85 -10.77 3.15
C TRP A 85 -10.59 -9.48 3.52
N LEU A 86 -11.92 -9.42 3.40
CA LEU A 86 -12.70 -8.22 3.76
C LEU A 86 -13.00 -8.10 5.27
N GLY A 87 -12.74 -9.17 6.03
CA GLY A 87 -12.95 -9.21 7.47
C GLY A 87 -11.96 -8.31 8.25
N PRO A 88 -12.29 -7.90 9.48
CA PRO A 88 -11.45 -7.02 10.30
C PRO A 88 -10.00 -7.52 10.49
N ARG A 89 -9.81 -8.84 10.62
CA ARG A 89 -8.48 -9.48 10.76
C ARG A 89 -7.52 -9.19 9.60
N ASN A 90 -8.03 -8.83 8.44
CA ASN A 90 -7.25 -8.55 7.23
C ASN A 90 -7.16 -7.05 6.94
N ARG A 91 -7.67 -6.17 7.81
CA ARG A 91 -7.55 -4.71 7.63
C ARG A 91 -6.20 -4.21 8.11
N CYS A 92 -5.64 -3.25 7.40
CA CYS A 92 -4.49 -2.50 7.85
C CYS A 92 -4.61 -1.01 7.51
N ALA A 93 -3.89 -0.16 8.23
CA ALA A 93 -3.67 1.22 7.85
C ALA A 93 -2.29 1.33 7.20
N VAL A 94 -2.23 1.90 6.00
CA VAL A 94 -0.98 2.03 5.22
C VAL A 94 -0.50 3.48 5.33
N PRO A 95 0.56 3.79 6.10
CA PRO A 95 1.02 5.15 6.31
C PRO A 95 1.61 5.76 5.04
N TRP A 96 1.28 7.01 4.74
CA TRP A 96 1.83 7.78 3.63
C TRP A 96 1.96 9.26 3.96
N THR A 97 2.86 9.95 3.25
CA THR A 97 3.06 11.41 3.34
C THR A 97 2.76 12.14 2.03
N SER A 98 2.98 11.45 0.91
CA SER A 98 2.49 11.86 -0.41
C SER A 98 2.25 10.65 -1.29
N PHE A 99 1.40 10.78 -2.30
CA PHE A 99 1.23 9.78 -3.34
C PHE A 99 1.38 10.40 -4.72
N CYS A 100 1.70 9.60 -5.73
CA CYS A 100 1.98 10.07 -7.07
C CYS A 100 1.00 9.50 -8.08
N GLU A 101 0.48 10.39 -8.93
CA GLU A 101 -0.17 10.03 -10.18
C GLU A 101 0.64 10.62 -11.34
N TYR A 102 0.44 10.08 -12.54
CA TYR A 102 1.18 10.52 -13.72
C TYR A 102 0.24 11.22 -14.67
N ALA A 103 0.40 12.53 -14.78
CA ALA A 103 -0.30 13.36 -15.75
C ALA A 103 0.08 12.97 -17.17
N ASP A 104 -0.91 12.96 -18.07
CA ASP A 104 -0.73 12.57 -19.47
C ASP A 104 -0.12 13.69 -20.32
N THR A 105 1.09 14.11 -19.95
CA THR A 105 1.88 15.10 -20.66
C THR A 105 2.69 14.46 -21.80
N LYS A 106 3.05 15.24 -22.83
CA LYS A 106 3.91 14.83 -23.93
C LYS A 106 5.30 15.52 -23.83
N PRO A 107 6.42 14.87 -24.20
CA PRO A 107 6.53 13.51 -24.79
C PRO A 107 6.45 12.38 -23.75
N ASN A 108 6.66 12.69 -22.47
CA ASN A 108 6.59 11.73 -21.37
C ASN A 108 5.55 12.17 -20.35
N LYS A 109 4.95 11.19 -19.68
CA LYS A 109 4.05 11.45 -18.55
C LYS A 109 4.83 12.08 -17.39
N THR A 110 4.29 13.13 -16.80
CA THR A 110 4.91 13.86 -15.69
C THR A 110 4.37 13.33 -14.37
N PRO A 111 5.24 12.99 -13.39
CA PRO A 111 4.77 12.61 -12.06
C PRO A 111 4.24 13.84 -11.32
N THR A 112 2.96 13.83 -10.97
CA THR A 112 2.37 14.77 -10.02
C THR A 112 2.30 14.12 -8.64
N TRP A 113 2.80 14.83 -7.62
CA TRP A 113 2.75 14.40 -6.23
C TRP A 113 1.66 15.15 -5.47
N PHE A 114 0.84 14.40 -4.75
CA PHE A 114 -0.24 14.90 -3.91
C PHE A 114 0.09 14.66 -2.44
N SER A 115 -0.20 15.66 -1.60
CA SER A 115 -0.16 15.57 -0.14
C SER A 115 -1.38 16.29 0.44
N LEU A 116 -1.72 16.02 1.70
CA LEU A 116 -2.84 16.71 2.35
C LEU A 116 -2.60 18.23 2.47
N SER A 117 -1.33 18.61 2.63
CA SER A 117 -0.86 19.99 2.77
C SER A 117 0.64 20.07 2.47
N PRO A 118 1.22 21.28 2.34
CA PRO A 118 2.64 21.46 1.99
C PRO A 118 3.63 20.82 2.98
N ASP A 119 3.26 20.69 4.25
CA ASP A 119 4.05 20.04 5.31
C ASP A 119 4.06 18.51 5.21
N ARG A 120 3.25 17.91 4.32
CA ARG A 120 3.16 16.46 4.10
C ARG A 120 2.94 15.70 5.43
N PRO A 121 1.81 15.97 6.12
CA PRO A 121 1.50 15.29 7.37
C PRO A 121 1.30 13.80 7.12
N LEU A 122 1.38 13.02 8.20
CA LEU A 122 1.11 11.60 8.13
C LEU A 122 -0.37 11.35 7.87
N ALA A 123 -0.67 10.50 6.88
CA ALA A 123 -2.00 10.05 6.54
C ALA A 123 -1.99 8.53 6.28
N PHE A 124 -3.17 7.94 6.06
CA PHE A 124 -3.28 6.49 5.89
C PHE A 124 -4.19 6.13 4.73
N PHE A 125 -3.79 5.15 3.92
CA PHE A 125 -4.72 4.46 3.04
C PHE A 125 -5.45 3.36 3.83
N ALA A 126 -6.71 3.12 3.49
CA ALA A 126 -7.44 1.95 3.95
C ALA A 126 -6.90 0.70 3.24
N GLY A 127 -6.23 -0.17 3.97
CA GLY A 127 -5.51 -1.33 3.44
C GLY A 127 -6.19 -2.66 3.74
N LEU A 128 -5.91 -3.64 2.88
CA LEU A 128 -6.06 -5.07 3.18
C LEU A 128 -4.68 -5.71 3.24
N TRP A 129 -4.50 -6.69 4.12
CA TRP A 129 -3.28 -7.47 4.24
C TRP A 129 -3.59 -8.96 4.41
N THR A 130 -2.63 -9.82 4.07
CA THR A 130 -2.70 -11.26 4.31
C THR A 130 -1.31 -11.87 4.41
N THR A 131 -1.21 -12.99 5.10
CA THR A 131 -0.13 -13.97 4.88
C THR A 131 -0.46 -14.78 3.63
N TRP A 132 0.53 -15.03 2.78
CA TRP A 132 0.37 -15.79 1.53
C TRP A 132 1.65 -16.55 1.20
N HIS A 133 1.51 -17.80 0.75
CA HIS A 133 2.62 -18.64 0.35
C HIS A 133 2.77 -18.68 -1.18
N GLY A 134 3.99 -18.50 -1.67
CA GLY A 134 4.36 -18.69 -3.07
C GLY A 134 5.56 -17.85 -3.48
N LYS A 135 5.62 -17.44 -4.75
CA LYS A 135 6.76 -16.71 -5.32
C LYS A 135 6.50 -15.19 -5.38
N ARG A 136 7.43 -14.38 -4.88
CA ARG A 136 7.48 -12.90 -4.99
C ARG A 136 8.88 -12.45 -5.43
N GLY A 137 9.09 -11.15 -5.65
CA GLY A 137 10.36 -10.63 -6.15
C GLY A 137 10.40 -10.49 -7.67
N THR A 138 11.55 -10.07 -8.18
CA THR A 138 11.77 -9.91 -9.62
C THR A 138 11.89 -11.27 -10.30
N LYS A 139 11.72 -11.32 -11.62
CA LYS A 139 11.98 -12.55 -12.39
C LYS A 139 13.40 -13.08 -12.20
N ALA A 140 14.37 -12.18 -12.02
CA ALA A 140 15.77 -12.51 -11.82
C ALA A 140 16.05 -13.06 -10.41
N ASN A 141 15.42 -12.48 -9.39
CA ASN A 141 15.63 -12.85 -7.98
C ASN A 141 14.29 -13.12 -7.29
N PRO A 142 13.68 -14.28 -7.56
CA PRO A 142 12.46 -14.63 -6.88
C PRO A 142 12.72 -15.15 -5.47
N VAL A 143 11.83 -14.80 -4.55
CA VAL A 143 11.77 -15.32 -3.20
C VAL A 143 10.54 -16.22 -3.13
N GLU A 144 10.75 -17.49 -2.77
CA GLU A 144 9.69 -18.45 -2.54
C GLU A 144 9.48 -18.65 -1.04
N GLY A 145 8.23 -18.83 -0.62
CA GLY A 145 7.88 -19.12 0.76
C GLY A 145 6.72 -18.27 1.27
N GLU A 146 6.70 -18.01 2.57
CA GLU A 146 5.69 -17.17 3.20
C GLU A 146 5.99 -15.67 2.99
N HIS A 147 4.94 -14.91 2.66
CA HIS A 147 4.99 -13.48 2.51
C HIS A 147 3.84 -12.80 3.26
N THR A 148 4.16 -11.75 4.01
CA THR A 148 3.15 -10.77 4.44
C THR A 148 2.94 -9.77 3.31
N LEU A 149 1.73 -9.75 2.76
CA LEU A 149 1.35 -8.93 1.61
C LEU A 149 0.32 -7.88 2.03
N TYR A 150 0.29 -6.75 1.33
CA TYR A 150 -0.77 -5.77 1.46
C TYR A 150 -1.12 -5.10 0.13
N GLY A 151 -2.30 -4.51 0.08
CA GLY A 151 -2.77 -3.58 -0.95
C GLY A 151 -3.74 -2.61 -0.31
N PHE A 152 -4.14 -1.55 -1.02
CA PHE A 152 -5.07 -0.59 -0.46
C PHE A 152 -6.26 -0.30 -1.36
N LEU A 153 -7.35 0.09 -0.72
CA LEU A 153 -8.59 0.43 -1.39
C LEU A 153 -8.40 1.70 -2.20
N THR A 154 -9.04 1.74 -3.35
CA THR A 154 -9.06 2.92 -4.23
C THR A 154 -10.50 3.30 -4.55
N THR A 155 -10.69 4.57 -4.88
CA THR A 155 -12.01 5.13 -5.20
C THR A 155 -11.89 6.04 -6.41
N ASP A 156 -13.00 6.64 -6.83
CA ASP A 156 -13.01 7.67 -7.87
C ASP A 156 -12.21 8.90 -7.45
N ALA A 157 -11.48 9.44 -8.41
CA ALA A 157 -10.72 10.66 -8.21
C ALA A 157 -11.69 11.84 -8.03
N ASN A 158 -11.37 12.73 -7.09
CA ASN A 158 -12.04 14.02 -6.98
C ASN A 158 -11.58 14.98 -8.10
N ALA A 159 -12.09 16.22 -8.09
CA ALA A 159 -11.77 17.21 -9.11
C ALA A 159 -10.28 17.58 -9.18
N GLU A 160 -9.53 17.48 -8.08
CA GLU A 160 -8.10 17.84 -8.06
C GLU A 160 -7.24 16.72 -8.65
N VAL A 161 -7.43 15.50 -8.16
CA VAL A 161 -6.69 14.32 -8.65
C VAL A 161 -7.12 13.97 -10.08
N GLY A 162 -8.41 14.13 -10.39
CA GLY A 162 -9.01 13.80 -11.68
C GLY A 162 -8.42 14.56 -12.86
N ARG A 163 -7.90 15.79 -12.64
CA ARG A 163 -7.23 16.57 -13.69
C ARG A 163 -6.01 15.84 -14.26
N ASP A 164 -5.28 15.15 -13.40
CA ASP A 164 -4.04 14.46 -13.75
C ASP A 164 -4.25 12.97 -14.04
N THR A 165 -5.36 12.38 -13.59
CA THR A 165 -5.66 10.96 -13.80
C THR A 165 -6.60 10.68 -14.96
N ARG A 166 -7.10 11.70 -15.67
CA ARG A 166 -8.03 11.53 -16.81
C ARG A 166 -7.37 10.68 -17.91
N ARG A 167 -7.69 9.39 -17.88
CA ARG A 167 -7.81 8.57 -19.09
C ARG A 167 -9.05 9.07 -19.83
N ALA A 168 -8.89 9.47 -21.09
CA ALA A 168 -9.98 9.32 -22.05
C ALA A 168 -10.37 7.84 -22.15
#